data_AF-A0A955SHL9-F1
#
_entry.id   AF-A0A955SHL9-F1
#
_cell.length_a   1.000
_cell.length_b   1.000
_cell.length_c   1.000
_cell.angle_alpha   90.00
_cell.angle_beta   90.00
_cell.angle_gamma   90.00
#
_symmetry.space_group_name_H-M   'P 1'
#
loop_
_entity.id
_entity.type
_entity.pdbx_description
1 polymer ?
#
loop_
_entity_poly.entity_id
_entity_poly.type
_entity_poly.pdbx_seq_one_letter_code
_entity_poly.pdbx_strand_id
1 'polypeptide(L)' 'IKSLQDHVLGELGKIAVPREIEIVPSLPKTRSGKIMRRVLKAKELGQDPGDISTLEE' A
#
# COMPACT_ATOMS: atom_id res chain seq x y z
N ILE A 1 12.89 1.08 8.55
CA ILE A 1 12.26 -0.11 7.92
C ILE A 1 12.29 -1.32 8.87
N LYS A 2 13.46 -1.77 9.34
CA LYS A 2 13.57 -2.91 10.27
C LYS A 2 12.68 -2.79 11.51
N SER A 3 12.63 -1.60 12.12
CA SER A 3 11.74 -1.30 13.25
C SER A 3 10.24 -1.53 12.96
N LEU A 4 9.79 -1.34 11.72
CA LEU A 4 8.40 -1.57 11.33
C LEU A 4 8.11 -3.07 11.21
N GLN A 5 9.05 -3.84 10.65
CA GLN A 5 8.93 -5.30 10.58
C GLN A 5 8.95 -5.92 11.97
N ASP A 6 9.84 -5.46 12.86
CA ASP A 6 9.93 -5.92 14.24
C ASP A 6 8.65 -5.59 15.02
N HIS A 7 8.05 -4.41 14.78
CA HIS A 7 6.76 -4.05 15.38
C HIS A 7 5.63 -5.00 14.92
N VAL A 8 5.51 -5.25 13.62
CA VAL A 8 4.51 -6.20 13.10
C VAL A 8 4.76 -7.62 13.62
N LEU A 9 6.01 -8.04 13.74
CA LEU A 9 6.38 -9.32 14.31
C LEU A 9 5.91 -9.47 15.76
N GLY A 10 6.06 -8.42 16.58
CA GLY A 10 5.62 -8.40 17.97
C GLY A 10 4.10 -8.43 18.12
N GLU A 11 3.38 -7.67 17.31
CA GLU A 11 1.92 -7.52 17.42
C GLU A 11 1.12 -8.65 16.74
N LEU A 12 1.55 -9.09 15.56
CA LEU A 12 0.79 -9.98 14.67
C LEU A 12 1.49 -11.32 14.39
N GLY A 13 2.76 -11.46 14.78
CA GLY A 13 3.55 -12.66 14.57
C GLY A 13 4.17 -12.79 13.17
N LYS A 14 4.99 -13.83 12.99
CA LYS A 14 5.84 -14.01 11.80
C LYS A 14 5.08 -14.07 10.47
N ILE A 15 3.85 -14.59 10.46
CA ILE A 15 3.04 -14.74 9.24
C ILE A 15 2.61 -13.39 8.65
N ALA A 16 2.47 -12.36 9.49
CA ALA A 16 2.00 -11.04 9.09
C ALA A 16 3.13 -10.08 8.73
N VAL A 17 4.40 -10.46 8.94
CA VAL A 17 5.54 -9.60 8.68
C VAL A 17 5.65 -9.31 7.17
N PRO A 18 5.62 -8.05 6.74
CA PRO A 18 5.78 -7.70 5.34
C PRO A 18 7.16 -8.10 4.84
N ARG A 19 7.21 -8.76 3.67
CA ARG A 19 8.47 -9.12 3.00
C ARG A 19 9.26 -7.87 2.60
N GLU A 20 8.57 -6.87 2.07
CA GLU A 20 9.13 -5.62 1.57
C GLU A 20 8.28 -4.43 2.05
N ILE A 21 8.94 -3.30 2.28
CA ILE A 21 8.31 -2.04 2.70
C ILE A 21 8.92 -0.93 1.87
N GLU A 22 8.10 -0.32 1.01
CA GLU A 22 8.48 0.86 0.22
C GLU A 22 7.93 2.12 0.89
N ILE A 23 8.80 3.11 1.12
CA ILE A 23 8.40 4.41 1.66
C ILE A 23 8.17 5.36 0.48
N VAL A 24 6.91 5.76 0.30
CA VAL A 24 6.48 6.67 -0.75
C VAL A 24 6.07 8.02 -0.16
N PRO A 25 6.25 9.14 -0.90
CA PRO A 25 5.88 10.47 -0.42
C PRO A 25 4.37 10.65 -0.27
N SER A 26 3.58 9.97 -1.10
CA SER A 26 2.11 10.00 -1.06
C SER A 26 1.51 8.66 -1.48
N LEU A 27 0.27 8.43 -1.03
CA LEU A 27 -0.53 7.28 -1.45
C LEU A 27 -1.63 7.75 -2.41
N PRO A 28 -2.00 6.95 -3.42
CA PRO A 28 -3.11 7.27 -4.30
C PRO A 28 -4.41 7.31 -3.48
N LYS A 29 -5.06 8.47 -3.48
CA LYS A 29 -6.30 8.70 -2.73
C LYS A 29 -7.39 9.19 -3.67
N THR A 30 -8.63 8.88 -3.33
CA THR A 30 -9.81 9.45 -4.00
C THR A 30 -10.04 10.90 -3.58
N ARG A 31 -10.95 11.61 -4.27
CA ARG A 31 -11.51 12.92 -3.86
C ARG A 31 -12.13 13.02 -2.46
N SER A 32 -12.25 11.89 -1.79
CA SER A 32 -12.77 11.78 -0.42
C SER A 32 -11.69 11.29 0.55
N GLY A 33 -10.43 11.25 0.12
CA GLY A 33 -9.28 10.81 0.91
C GLY A 33 -9.14 9.30 1.08
N LYS A 34 -9.98 8.47 0.44
CA LYS A 34 -9.89 7.00 0.56
C LYS A 34 -8.69 6.48 -0.22
N ILE A 35 -7.84 5.69 0.43
CA ILE A 35 -6.67 5.07 -0.23
C ILE A 35 -7.16 4.05 -1.27
N MET A 36 -6.75 4.23 -2.53
CA MET A 36 -7.08 3.34 -3.64
C MET A 36 -6.13 2.13 -3.68
N ARG A 37 -6.27 1.22 -2.71
CA ARG A 37 -5.42 0.01 -2.60
C ARG A 37 -5.42 -0.86 -3.86
N ARG A 38 -6.51 -0.84 -4.62
CA ARG A 38 -6.63 -1.56 -5.90
C ARG A 38 -5.61 -1.08 -6.94
N VAL A 39 -5.33 0.22 -7.00
CA VAL A 39 -4.33 0.80 -7.92
C VAL A 39 -2.92 0.37 -7.51
N LEU A 40 -2.62 0.41 -6.21
CA LEU A 40 -1.35 -0.09 -5.68
C LEU A 40 -1.15 -1.58 -6.03
N LYS A 41 -2.19 -2.40 -5.85
CA LYS A 41 -2.14 -3.83 -6.21
C LYS A 41 -1.91 -4.02 -7.71
N ALA A 42 -2.60 -3.26 -8.56
CA ALA A 42 -2.45 -3.36 -10.01
C ALA A 42 -1.03 -2.98 -10.45
N LYS A 43 -0.44 -1.93 -9.85
CA LYS A 43 0.96 -1.52 -10.08
C LYS A 43 1.95 -2.65 -9.75
N GLU A 44 1.84 -3.25 -8.56
CA GLU A 44 2.74 -4.34 -8.15
C GLU A 44 2.59 -5.60 -9.01
N LEU A 45 1.38 -5.86 -9.52
CA LEU A 45 1.09 -7.02 -10.37
C LEU A 45 1.30 -6.74 -11.86
N GLY A 46 1.66 -5.52 -12.27
CA GLY A 46 1.75 -5.11 -13.68
C GLY A 46 0.41 -5.22 -14.43
N GLN A 47 -0.71 -5.08 -13.73
CA GLN A 47 -2.06 -5.19 -14.26
C GLN A 47 -2.68 -3.82 -14.52
N ASP A 48 -3.74 -3.77 -15.34
CA ASP A 48 -4.49 -2.55 -15.57
C ASP A 48 -5.20 -2.08 -14.28
N PRO A 49 -4.91 -0.86 -13.78
CA PRO A 49 -5.60 -0.26 -12.64
C PRO A 49 -7.03 0.18 -12.95
N GLY A 50 -7.58 -0.06 -14.15
CA GLY A 50 -8.96 0.29 -14.51
C GLY A 50 -9.26 1.79 -14.33
N ASP A 51 -10.52 2.13 -14.01
CA ASP A 51 -10.90 3.53 -13.85
C ASP A 51 -10.25 4.18 -12.60
N ILE A 52 -9.52 5.27 -12.85
CA ILE A 52 -8.80 6.10 -11.87
C ILE A 52 -9.25 7.57 -11.90
N SER A 53 -10.36 7.89 -12.57
CA SER A 53 -10.89 9.26 -12.71
C SER A 53 -11.17 9.99 -11.38
N THR A 54 -11.29 9.24 -10.28
CA THR A 54 -11.57 9.75 -8.94
C THR A 54 -10.31 10.05 -8.11
N LEU A 55 -9.11 9.80 -8.66
CA LEU A 55 -7.84 10.06 -8.00
C LEU A 55 -7.63 11.57 -7.82
N GLU A 56 -7.20 11.98 -6.64
CA GLU A 56 -6.67 13.33 -6.40
C GLU A 56 -5.19 13.37 -6.80
N GLU A 57 -4.73 14.51 -7.33
CA GLU A 57 -3.31 14.79 -7.57
C GLU A 57 -2.47 14.71 -6.29
#